data_AF-L8HHE5-F1
#
_entry.id   AF-L8HHE5-F1
#
_cell.length_a   1.000
_cell.length_b   1.000
_cell.length_c   1.000
_cell.angle_alpha   90.00
_cell.angle_beta   90.00
_cell.angle_gamma   90.00
#
_symmetry.space_group_name_H-M   'P 1'
#
loop_
_entity.id
_entity.type
_entity.pdbx_description
1 polymer ?
#
loop_
_entity_poly.entity_id
_entity_poly.type
_entity_poly.pdbx_seq_one_letter_code
_entity_poly.pdbx_strand_id
1 'polypeptide(L)'
;MSSGAQRRLLADLRELERQPLPMVSARIPRAIQKARAFSCHTCPHVPGCPWPPVVTKLEINQLPKKEADIIREELDVLGIDISLIWNNRKNEPSEINTNLDLLSYTAYSVDSVRQTVMGDAFTHWLPLCNEGRFRPEMAFETLAKLCNTMVVNVMAERTHASLKALSGYCAFQRLILHFARQYPSLVKAANSMVDMFVENESYRTKEVVKALGEFLPLLTITEKSWKDIALAYLYESFDRNVRWMLQKFPMLATTQPDPIVDEKRCALTFESSIVSLRLLLFHVYFLENVGRPEGMSLEDIAQGYDAMYGMPSAKMKESLQEACKQIQQVASWDEYFARIGVKAPTRDELTEWLRQSVANSARKGYHDPRKYSRYLTEKYGEDECELVDGQTRPRR
;
A
#
# COMPACT_ATOMS: atom_id res chain seq x y z
N MET A 1 37.07 6.07 19.45
CA MET A 1 36.04 5.41 20.29
C MET A 1 34.92 4.76 19.45
N SER A 2 35.22 4.16 18.29
CA SER A 2 34.22 3.56 17.37
C SER A 2 34.15 2.03 17.39
N SER A 3 34.85 1.35 18.30
CA SER A 3 34.96 -0.12 18.29
C SER A 3 33.78 -0.87 18.93
N GLY A 4 32.89 -0.17 19.65
CA GLY A 4 31.75 -0.78 20.36
C GLY A 4 30.51 -1.00 19.47
N ALA A 5 30.21 -0.05 18.57
CA ALA A 5 29.05 -0.12 17.69
C ALA A 5 29.24 -1.18 16.58
N GLN A 6 30.46 -1.29 16.05
CA GLN A 6 30.82 -2.29 15.04
C GLN A 6 30.81 -3.72 15.62
N ARG A 7 31.17 -3.89 16.90
CA ARG A 7 31.05 -5.17 17.62
C ARG A 7 29.59 -5.55 17.92
N ARG A 8 28.71 -4.57 18.18
CA ARG A 8 27.26 -4.82 18.32
C ARG A 8 26.63 -5.23 16.99
N LEU A 9 26.95 -4.56 15.90
CA LEU A 9 26.46 -4.94 14.56
C LEU A 9 26.89 -6.37 14.18
N LEU A 10 28.15 -6.74 14.46
CA LEU A 10 28.64 -8.11 14.26
C LEU A 10 28.02 -9.13 15.22
N ALA A 11 27.63 -8.73 16.43
CA ALA A 11 26.92 -9.59 17.37
C ALA A 11 25.45 -9.80 16.96
N ASP A 12 24.79 -8.76 16.47
CA ASP A 12 23.41 -8.79 15.97
C ASP A 12 23.31 -9.61 14.67
N LEU A 13 24.34 -9.51 13.79
CA LEU A 13 24.48 -10.37 12.62
C LEU A 13 24.71 -11.84 13.00
N ARG A 14 25.51 -12.11 14.04
CA ARG A 14 25.68 -13.45 14.61
C ARG A 14 24.41 -13.99 15.29
N GLU A 15 23.52 -13.11 15.76
CA GLU A 15 22.22 -13.51 16.32
C GLU A 15 21.20 -13.83 15.22
N LEU A 16 21.29 -13.16 14.06
CA LEU A 16 20.58 -13.55 12.82
C LEU A 16 21.10 -14.89 12.25
N GLU A 17 22.40 -15.17 12.38
CA GLU A 17 23.01 -16.48 12.04
C GLU A 17 22.58 -17.64 12.97
N ARG A 18 21.92 -17.36 14.11
CA ARG A 18 21.39 -18.39 15.02
C ARG A 18 20.06 -18.99 14.54
N GLN A 19 19.46 -18.47 13.46
CA GLN A 19 18.51 -19.31 12.71
C GLN A 19 19.32 -20.45 12.07
N PRO A 20 18.90 -21.72 12.20
CA PRO A 20 19.71 -22.82 11.71
C PRO A 20 19.97 -22.68 10.20
N LEU A 21 21.19 -22.23 9.86
CA LEU A 21 21.81 -22.23 8.53
C LEU A 21 21.54 -23.52 7.70
N PRO A 22 21.43 -24.73 8.29
CA PRO A 22 21.07 -25.93 7.54
C PRO A 22 19.70 -25.88 6.86
N MET A 23 18.72 -25.15 7.41
CA MET A 23 17.38 -25.07 6.81
C MET A 23 17.32 -24.12 5.61
N VAL A 24 18.06 -23.02 5.65
CA VAL A 24 18.13 -22.06 4.54
C VAL A 24 19.01 -22.63 3.42
N SER A 25 20.18 -23.23 3.75
CA SER A 25 21.07 -23.83 2.74
C SER A 25 20.47 -25.07 2.06
N ALA A 26 19.67 -25.87 2.77
CA ALA A 26 18.95 -27.00 2.16
C ALA A 26 17.83 -26.57 1.19
N ARG A 27 17.30 -25.35 1.33
CA ARG A 27 16.27 -24.81 0.44
C ARG A 27 16.83 -24.22 -0.84
N ILE A 28 18.06 -23.70 -0.82
CA ILE A 28 18.70 -23.07 -1.98
C ILE A 28 18.79 -24.03 -3.19
N PRO A 29 19.29 -25.29 -3.07
CA PRO A 29 19.30 -26.24 -4.19
C PRO A 29 17.91 -26.60 -4.72
N ARG A 30 16.91 -26.73 -3.83
CA ARG A 30 15.51 -27.01 -4.22
C ARG A 30 14.87 -25.82 -4.92
N ALA A 31 15.13 -24.60 -4.45
CA ALA A 31 14.65 -23.37 -5.07
C ALA A 31 15.24 -23.23 -6.47
N ILE A 32 16.55 -23.47 -6.65
CA ILE A 32 17.25 -23.49 -7.95
C ILE A 32 16.63 -24.54 -8.89
N GLN A 33 16.37 -25.75 -8.38
CA GLN A 33 15.78 -26.82 -9.20
C GLN A 33 14.34 -26.49 -9.65
N LYS A 34 13.50 -25.95 -8.75
CA LYS A 34 12.14 -25.48 -9.09
C LYS A 34 12.19 -24.31 -10.07
N ALA A 35 13.13 -23.40 -9.88
CA ALA A 35 13.40 -22.27 -10.76
C ALA A 35 13.66 -22.69 -12.20
N ARG A 36 14.55 -23.66 -12.40
CA ARG A 36 14.89 -24.21 -13.73
C ARG A 36 13.72 -24.90 -14.44
N ALA A 37 12.65 -25.22 -13.71
CA ALA A 37 11.44 -25.85 -14.24
C ALA A 37 10.23 -24.89 -14.32
N PHE A 38 10.40 -23.62 -13.92
CA PHE A 38 9.30 -22.67 -13.83
C PHE A 38 8.88 -22.12 -15.21
N SER A 39 7.58 -21.91 -15.43
CA SER A 39 7.05 -21.15 -16.56
C SER A 39 5.91 -20.25 -16.10
N CYS A 40 5.87 -19.02 -16.61
CA CYS A 40 4.80 -18.09 -16.28
C CYS A 40 3.66 -18.17 -17.28
N HIS A 41 2.44 -18.15 -16.75
CA HIS A 41 1.21 -18.25 -17.53
C HIS A 41 0.75 -16.88 -18.06
N THR A 42 1.37 -15.79 -17.59
CA THR A 42 0.91 -14.41 -17.83
C THR A 42 1.87 -13.60 -18.70
N CYS A 43 3.15 -13.93 -18.70
CA CYS A 43 4.18 -13.23 -19.48
C CYS A 43 5.24 -14.23 -19.99
N PRO A 44 5.98 -13.91 -21.06
CA PRO A 44 6.79 -14.88 -21.81
C PRO A 44 8.10 -15.31 -21.13
N HIS A 45 8.26 -15.09 -19.81
CA HIS A 45 9.51 -15.47 -19.16
C HIS A 45 9.62 -16.97 -18.92
N VAL A 46 10.82 -17.46 -19.20
CA VAL A 46 11.29 -18.82 -18.95
C VAL A 46 12.71 -18.75 -18.37
N PRO A 47 13.22 -19.82 -17.75
CA PRO A 47 14.62 -19.93 -17.37
C PRO A 47 15.53 -19.61 -18.57
N GLY A 48 16.45 -18.66 -18.42
CA GLY A 48 17.30 -18.15 -19.50
C GLY A 48 16.71 -17.02 -20.38
N CYS A 49 15.40 -16.72 -20.28
CA CYS A 49 14.77 -15.58 -20.95
C CYS A 49 14.02 -14.72 -19.91
N PRO A 50 14.74 -13.86 -19.17
CA PRO A 50 14.15 -13.06 -18.10
C PRO A 50 13.19 -11.99 -18.62
N TRP A 51 12.17 -11.67 -17.82
CA TRP A 51 11.21 -10.60 -18.12
C TRP A 51 11.04 -9.67 -16.90
N PRO A 52 11.21 -8.34 -17.04
CA PRO A 52 11.51 -7.64 -18.29
C PRO A 52 12.88 -8.06 -18.83
N PRO A 53 13.16 -7.93 -20.14
CA PRO A 53 14.45 -8.31 -20.69
C PRO A 53 15.55 -7.63 -19.88
N VAL A 54 16.46 -8.42 -19.32
CA VAL A 54 17.61 -7.86 -18.61
C VAL A 54 18.40 -7.05 -19.64
N VAL A 55 18.59 -5.76 -19.38
CA VAL A 55 19.54 -4.96 -20.14
C VAL A 55 20.89 -5.66 -19.98
N THR A 56 21.32 -6.32 -21.06
CA THR A 56 22.55 -7.12 -21.01
C THR A 56 23.75 -6.19 -20.87
N LYS A 57 24.87 -6.75 -20.38
CA LYS A 57 26.20 -6.16 -20.09
C LYS A 57 26.80 -5.19 -21.13
N LEU A 58 26.11 -4.86 -22.22
CA LEU A 58 26.55 -4.06 -23.34
C LEU A 58 26.66 -2.54 -23.05
N GLU A 59 26.09 -2.02 -21.96
CA GLU A 59 26.19 -0.58 -21.62
C GLU A 59 27.19 -0.26 -20.50
N ILE A 60 27.61 -1.24 -19.69
CA ILE A 60 28.63 -1.10 -18.63
C ILE A 60 30.00 -0.68 -19.19
N ASN A 61 30.28 -1.00 -20.47
CA ASN A 61 31.55 -0.65 -21.12
C ASN A 61 31.65 0.83 -21.53
N GLN A 62 30.62 1.65 -21.30
CA GLN A 62 30.65 3.09 -21.55
C GLN A 62 30.97 3.92 -20.29
N LEU A 63 31.04 3.28 -19.11
CA LEU A 63 31.43 3.93 -17.87
C LEU A 63 32.96 4.08 -17.77
N PRO A 64 33.48 5.14 -17.12
CA PRO A 64 34.88 5.24 -16.75
C PRO A 64 35.32 3.98 -16.01
N LYS A 65 36.46 3.40 -16.40
CA LYS A 65 36.98 2.10 -15.93
C LYS A 65 36.91 1.91 -14.41
N LYS A 66 37.15 2.99 -13.64
CA LYS A 66 37.11 3.01 -12.18
C LYS A 66 35.72 2.77 -11.57
N GLU A 67 34.65 3.17 -12.24
CA GLU A 67 33.26 2.99 -11.78
C GLU A 67 32.72 1.62 -12.20
N ALA A 68 33.08 1.16 -13.40
CA ALA A 68 32.75 -0.18 -13.89
C ALA A 68 33.40 -1.30 -13.06
N ASP A 69 34.63 -1.09 -12.57
CA ASP A 69 35.35 -2.09 -11.76
C ASP A 69 34.78 -2.18 -10.32
N ILE A 70 34.29 -1.07 -9.73
CA ILE A 70 33.57 -1.08 -8.43
C ILE A 70 32.23 -1.84 -8.54
N ILE A 71 31.51 -1.68 -9.65
CA ILE A 71 30.25 -2.38 -9.90
C ILE A 71 30.48 -3.88 -10.21
N ARG A 72 31.59 -4.22 -10.87
CA ARG A 72 31.92 -5.60 -11.26
C ARG A 72 32.40 -6.49 -10.12
N GLU A 73 33.11 -5.95 -9.14
CA GLU A 73 33.74 -6.76 -8.08
C GLU A 73 32.99 -6.76 -6.74
N GLU A 74 32.11 -5.79 -6.44
CA GLU A 74 31.51 -5.67 -5.08
C GLU A 74 29.97 -5.73 -4.99
N LEU A 75 29.19 -5.65 -6.06
CA LEU A 75 27.72 -5.69 -5.97
C LEU A 75 27.09 -6.61 -7.02
N ASP A 76 27.03 -7.92 -6.74
CA ASP A 76 26.16 -8.89 -7.43
C ASP A 76 24.66 -8.60 -7.17
N VAL A 77 24.28 -7.47 -6.57
CA VAL A 77 22.89 -7.14 -6.19
C VAL A 77 22.14 -6.59 -7.40
N LEU A 78 21.15 -7.35 -7.89
CA LEU A 78 20.29 -6.98 -9.01
C LEU A 78 19.10 -6.12 -8.55
N GLY A 79 18.48 -6.46 -7.42
CA GLY A 79 17.29 -5.76 -6.95
C GLY A 79 16.58 -6.46 -5.82
N ILE A 80 15.30 -6.13 -5.62
CA ILE A 80 14.39 -6.88 -4.74
C ILE A 80 13.32 -7.61 -5.55
N ASP A 81 12.89 -8.78 -5.08
CA ASP A 81 11.83 -9.56 -5.72
C ASP A 81 10.50 -8.78 -5.77
N ILE A 82 9.81 -8.81 -6.92
CA ILE A 82 8.44 -8.30 -7.01
C ILE A 82 7.51 -9.23 -7.79
N SER A 83 6.24 -9.23 -7.40
CA SER A 83 5.14 -9.92 -8.05
C SER A 83 4.04 -8.94 -8.39
N LEU A 84 3.72 -8.85 -9.68
CA LEU A 84 2.71 -7.93 -10.21
C LEU A 84 1.37 -8.63 -10.34
N ILE A 85 0.32 -8.05 -9.75
CA ILE A 85 -1.07 -8.40 -10.06
C ILE A 85 -1.60 -7.35 -11.02
N TRP A 86 -2.07 -7.79 -12.18
CA TRP A 86 -2.48 -6.92 -13.27
C TRP A 86 -3.99 -6.64 -13.27
N ASN A 87 -4.35 -5.38 -13.50
CA ASN A 87 -5.70 -5.03 -13.91
C ASN A 87 -5.82 -5.14 -15.44
N ASN A 88 -6.28 -6.29 -15.92
CA ASN A 88 -6.39 -6.58 -17.36
C ASN A 88 -7.25 -5.56 -18.13
N ARG A 89 -8.20 -4.88 -17.48
CA ARG A 89 -9.04 -3.87 -18.14
C ARG A 89 -8.30 -2.56 -18.39
N LYS A 90 -7.40 -2.19 -17.47
CA LYS A 90 -6.64 -0.95 -17.52
C LYS A 90 -5.22 -1.12 -18.06
N ASN A 91 -4.80 -2.37 -18.27
CA ASN A 91 -3.45 -2.74 -18.68
C ASN A 91 -2.36 -2.10 -17.79
N GLU A 92 -2.60 -2.09 -16.47
CA GLU A 92 -1.69 -1.54 -15.48
C GLU A 92 -1.61 -2.45 -14.24
N PRO A 93 -0.49 -2.46 -13.49
CA PRO A 93 -0.40 -3.18 -12.22
C PRO A 93 -1.34 -2.60 -11.17
N SER A 94 -2.20 -3.43 -10.59
CA SER A 94 -3.07 -3.06 -9.46
C SER A 94 -2.40 -3.27 -8.11
N GLU A 95 -1.58 -4.31 -7.96
CA GLU A 95 -0.85 -4.61 -6.72
C GLU A 95 0.60 -4.98 -7.04
N ILE A 96 1.51 -4.58 -6.17
CA ILE A 96 2.93 -4.96 -6.24
C ILE A 96 3.28 -5.64 -4.92
N ASN A 97 3.46 -6.96 -4.98
CA ASN A 97 3.85 -7.78 -3.85
C ASN A 97 5.36 -7.95 -3.84
N THR A 98 5.97 -8.04 -2.66
CA THR A 98 7.41 -8.28 -2.50
C THR A 98 7.65 -8.96 -1.16
N ASN A 99 8.59 -9.91 -1.13
CA ASN A 99 9.09 -10.46 0.12
C ASN A 99 10.31 -9.70 0.64
N LEU A 100 10.80 -8.68 -0.09
CA LEU A 100 12.00 -7.90 0.22
C LEU A 100 13.25 -8.78 0.27
N ASP A 101 13.28 -9.84 -0.54
CA ASP A 101 14.46 -10.67 -0.73
C ASP A 101 15.40 -9.96 -1.71
N LEU A 102 16.62 -9.70 -1.26
CA LEU A 102 17.68 -9.24 -2.15
C LEU A 102 17.96 -10.32 -3.18
N LEU A 103 17.82 -9.94 -4.44
CA LEU A 103 18.04 -10.79 -5.58
C LEU A 103 19.37 -10.42 -6.22
N SER A 104 20.23 -11.41 -6.40
CA SER A 104 21.52 -11.22 -7.06
C SER A 104 21.42 -11.46 -8.56
N TYR A 105 22.28 -10.82 -9.37
CA TYR A 105 22.32 -11.01 -10.82
C TYR A 105 22.63 -12.47 -11.13
N THR A 106 23.60 -13.05 -10.43
CA THR A 106 23.99 -14.46 -10.59
C THR A 106 22.83 -15.39 -10.26
N ALA A 107 22.17 -15.21 -9.10
CA ALA A 107 21.04 -16.01 -8.70
C ALA A 107 19.90 -15.95 -9.73
N TYR A 108 19.58 -14.76 -10.25
CA TYR A 108 18.48 -14.59 -11.19
C TYR A 108 18.81 -15.05 -12.62
N SER A 109 19.97 -14.65 -13.16
CA SER A 109 20.32 -14.83 -14.57
C SER A 109 21.04 -16.14 -14.86
N VAL A 110 21.89 -16.59 -13.92
CA VAL A 110 22.71 -17.81 -14.09
C VAL A 110 22.00 -19.01 -13.47
N ASP A 111 21.58 -18.87 -12.20
CA ASP A 111 20.94 -19.98 -11.48
C ASP A 111 19.43 -20.08 -11.74
N SER A 112 18.88 -19.12 -12.49
CA SER A 112 17.47 -19.05 -12.86
C SER A 112 16.52 -18.96 -11.65
N VAL A 113 16.95 -18.49 -10.48
CA VAL A 113 16.11 -18.35 -9.28
C VAL A 113 14.87 -17.51 -9.60
N ARG A 114 13.68 -18.06 -9.35
CA ARG A 114 12.35 -17.44 -9.54
C ARG A 114 11.44 -17.58 -8.31
N GLN A 115 12.02 -18.03 -7.20
CA GLN A 115 11.32 -18.21 -5.95
C GLN A 115 12.06 -17.51 -4.81
N THR A 116 11.30 -16.96 -3.88
CA THR A 116 11.80 -16.32 -2.66
C THR A 116 12.33 -17.37 -1.69
N VAL A 117 13.01 -16.94 -0.62
CA VAL A 117 13.49 -17.83 0.45
C VAL A 117 12.34 -18.60 1.12
N MET A 118 11.14 -18.02 1.09
CA MET A 118 9.91 -18.63 1.60
C MET A 118 9.21 -19.54 0.59
N GLY A 119 9.68 -19.58 -0.66
CA GLY A 119 9.19 -20.46 -1.72
C GLY A 119 8.10 -19.84 -2.60
N ASP A 120 7.76 -18.56 -2.40
CA ASP A 120 6.80 -17.85 -3.24
C ASP A 120 7.43 -17.54 -4.60
N ALA A 121 6.66 -17.68 -5.67
CA ALA A 121 7.13 -17.27 -6.99
C ALA A 121 7.16 -15.73 -7.09
N PHE A 122 8.22 -15.19 -7.70
CA PHE A 122 8.28 -13.80 -8.13
C PHE A 122 8.35 -13.70 -9.65
N THR A 123 7.81 -12.62 -10.20
CA THR A 123 7.65 -12.46 -11.66
C THR A 123 8.63 -11.46 -12.24
N HIS A 124 9.00 -10.44 -11.46
CA HIS A 124 9.89 -9.35 -11.84
C HIS A 124 10.79 -9.01 -10.63
N TRP A 125 11.63 -7.98 -10.75
CA TRP A 125 12.41 -7.42 -9.66
C TRP A 125 12.40 -5.89 -9.78
N LEU A 126 12.47 -5.21 -8.64
CA LEU A 126 12.69 -3.77 -8.62
C LEU A 126 14.20 -3.52 -8.63
N PRO A 127 14.76 -2.93 -9.70
CA PRO A 127 16.19 -2.66 -9.78
C PRO A 127 16.60 -1.62 -8.74
N LEU A 128 17.66 -1.90 -7.98
CA LEU A 128 18.24 -0.95 -7.02
C LEU A 128 19.29 -0.02 -7.67
N CYS A 129 19.82 -0.43 -8.83
CA CYS A 129 20.62 0.40 -9.73
C CYS A 129 19.93 0.43 -11.10
N ASN A 130 19.65 1.62 -11.63
CA ASN A 130 18.96 1.76 -12.92
C ASN A 130 19.78 2.64 -13.87
N GLU A 131 20.16 2.08 -15.02
CA GLU A 131 20.85 2.80 -16.12
C GLU A 131 19.87 3.15 -17.28
N GLY A 132 18.58 2.84 -17.14
CA GLY A 132 17.57 3.06 -18.19
C GLY A 132 16.88 4.44 -18.18
N ARG A 133 15.79 4.56 -18.96
CA ARG A 133 14.90 5.74 -19.01
C ARG A 133 14.11 5.93 -17.71
N PHE A 134 14.79 6.29 -16.63
CA PHE A 134 14.17 6.63 -15.35
C PHE A 134 13.49 8.00 -15.44
N ARG A 135 12.23 8.07 -14.99
CA ARG A 135 11.54 9.35 -14.72
C ARG A 135 11.21 9.41 -13.23
N PRO A 136 11.49 10.52 -12.52
CA PRO A 136 11.29 10.62 -11.08
C PRO A 136 9.86 10.25 -10.62
N GLU A 137 8.85 10.53 -11.42
CA GLU A 137 7.44 10.24 -11.14
C GLU A 137 7.17 8.73 -11.00
N MET A 138 7.92 7.90 -11.73
CA MET A 138 7.80 6.43 -11.63
C MET A 138 8.13 5.92 -10.24
N ALA A 139 9.06 6.58 -9.53
CA ALA A 139 9.44 6.18 -8.18
C ALA A 139 8.28 6.37 -7.22
N PHE A 140 7.58 7.50 -7.28
CA PHE A 140 6.45 7.77 -6.40
C PHE A 140 5.28 6.83 -6.66
N GLU A 141 4.92 6.62 -7.93
CA GLU A 141 3.86 5.68 -8.29
C GLU A 141 4.16 4.26 -7.80
N THR A 142 5.40 3.80 -7.98
CA THR A 142 5.82 2.44 -7.61
C THR A 142 5.91 2.29 -6.09
N LEU A 143 6.57 3.23 -5.39
CA LEU A 143 6.75 3.17 -3.94
C LEU A 143 5.43 3.36 -3.20
N ALA A 144 4.56 4.26 -3.65
CA ALA A 144 3.22 4.40 -3.08
C ALA A 144 2.40 3.11 -3.23
N LYS A 145 2.45 2.46 -4.38
CA LYS A 145 1.76 1.19 -4.63
C LYS A 145 2.33 0.03 -3.82
N LEU A 146 3.65 -0.02 -3.64
CA LEU A 146 4.33 -0.96 -2.74
C LEU A 146 3.87 -0.76 -1.29
N CYS A 147 3.95 0.48 -0.77
CA CYS A 147 3.47 0.84 0.56
C CYS A 147 2.00 0.42 0.77
N ASN A 148 1.12 0.81 -0.15
CA ASN A 148 -0.29 0.45 -0.10
C ASN A 148 -0.50 -1.07 -0.08
N THR A 149 0.15 -1.81 -0.99
CA THR A 149 -0.01 -3.28 -1.10
C THR A 149 0.45 -3.97 0.19
N MET A 150 1.58 -3.54 0.76
CA MET A 150 2.06 -4.09 2.03
C MET A 150 1.06 -3.88 3.17
N VAL A 151 0.51 -2.67 3.30
CA VAL A 151 -0.46 -2.36 4.35
C VAL A 151 -1.76 -3.13 4.14
N VAL A 152 -2.24 -3.24 2.90
CA VAL A 152 -3.41 -4.08 2.56
C VAL A 152 -3.17 -5.51 3.04
N ASN A 153 -2.02 -6.10 2.73
CA ASN A 153 -1.72 -7.49 3.09
C ASN A 153 -1.62 -7.70 4.61
N VAL A 154 -1.05 -6.74 5.34
CA VAL A 154 -0.97 -6.79 6.80
C VAL A 154 -2.35 -6.61 7.43
N MET A 155 -3.13 -5.62 6.98
CA MET A 155 -4.42 -5.27 7.59
C MET A 155 -5.56 -6.20 7.20
N ALA A 156 -5.47 -6.85 6.04
CA ALA A 156 -6.36 -7.93 5.63
C ALA A 156 -5.93 -9.31 6.16
N GLU A 157 -4.93 -9.37 7.05
CA GLU A 157 -4.42 -10.60 7.68
C GLU A 157 -3.92 -11.66 6.67
N ARG A 158 -3.58 -11.22 5.44
CA ARG A 158 -2.99 -12.09 4.40
C ARG A 158 -1.51 -12.36 4.67
N THR A 159 -0.87 -11.45 5.38
CA THR A 159 0.52 -11.56 5.84
C THR A 159 0.61 -11.13 7.28
N HIS A 160 1.42 -11.83 8.09
CA HIS A 160 1.73 -11.34 9.43
C HIS A 160 2.46 -9.99 9.35
N ALA A 161 2.16 -9.09 10.30
CA ALA A 161 2.89 -7.85 10.57
C ALA A 161 4.32 -8.14 11.08
N SER A 162 5.08 -8.87 10.28
CA SER A 162 6.42 -9.30 10.61
C SER A 162 7.35 -8.10 10.69
N LEU A 163 8.41 -8.23 11.48
CA LEU A 163 9.48 -7.23 11.53
C LEU A 163 10.05 -6.94 10.14
N LYS A 164 10.06 -7.95 9.25
CA LYS A 164 10.52 -7.81 7.87
C LYS A 164 9.59 -6.90 7.06
N ALA A 165 8.28 -7.14 7.10
CA ALA A 165 7.30 -6.30 6.41
C ALA A 165 7.34 -4.86 6.92
N LEU A 166 7.37 -4.64 8.23
CA LEU A 166 7.44 -3.29 8.79
C LEU A 166 8.77 -2.59 8.47
N SER A 167 9.88 -3.32 8.45
CA SER A 167 11.18 -2.77 8.02
C SER A 167 11.17 -2.40 6.54
N GLY A 168 10.53 -3.19 5.69
CA GLY A 168 10.36 -2.87 4.28
C GLY A 168 9.54 -1.61 4.03
N TYR A 169 8.44 -1.44 4.77
CA TYR A 169 7.65 -0.21 4.67
C TYR A 169 8.48 1.02 5.04
N CYS A 170 9.28 0.94 6.12
CA CYS A 170 10.24 1.98 6.50
C CYS A 170 11.31 2.22 5.42
N ALA A 171 11.83 1.18 4.78
CA ALA A 171 12.79 1.31 3.69
C ALA A 171 12.17 2.03 2.48
N PHE A 172 10.92 1.72 2.12
CA PHE A 172 10.19 2.42 1.06
C PHE A 172 9.93 3.88 1.41
N GLN A 173 9.59 4.18 2.66
CA GLN A 173 9.48 5.57 3.12
C GLN A 173 10.82 6.31 2.99
N ARG A 174 11.94 5.68 3.36
CA ARG A 174 13.26 6.29 3.21
C ARG A 174 13.61 6.55 1.74
N LEU A 175 13.21 5.67 0.83
CA LEU A 175 13.35 5.89 -0.61
C LEU A 175 12.49 7.06 -1.10
N ILE A 176 11.24 7.18 -0.62
CA ILE A 176 10.38 8.34 -0.91
C ILE A 176 11.08 9.63 -0.48
N LEU A 177 11.65 9.68 0.73
CA LEU A 177 12.41 10.83 1.23
C LEU A 177 13.66 11.11 0.36
N HIS A 178 14.37 10.07 -0.07
CA HIS A 178 15.52 10.21 -0.96
C HIS A 178 15.12 10.89 -2.27
N PHE A 179 14.07 10.39 -2.92
CA PHE A 179 13.57 10.94 -4.18
C PHE A 179 12.98 12.34 -4.01
N ALA A 180 12.30 12.62 -2.90
CA ALA A 180 11.81 13.95 -2.57
C ALA A 180 12.95 14.97 -2.44
N ARG A 181 14.07 14.57 -1.81
CA ARG A 181 15.27 15.42 -1.69
C ARG A 181 15.97 15.61 -3.03
N GLN A 182 16.10 14.55 -3.82
CA GLN A 182 16.80 14.58 -5.11
C GLN A 182 15.99 15.32 -6.19
N TYR A 183 14.66 15.25 -6.14
CA TYR A 183 13.76 15.81 -7.14
C TYR A 183 12.68 16.68 -6.47
N PRO A 184 12.98 17.97 -6.15
CA PRO A 184 12.01 18.88 -5.52
C PRO A 184 10.71 19.08 -6.30
N SER A 185 10.73 18.85 -7.63
CA SER A 185 9.51 18.83 -8.46
C SER A 185 8.48 17.82 -7.98
N LEU A 186 8.91 16.68 -7.42
CA LEU A 186 8.03 15.66 -6.87
C LEU A 186 7.33 16.13 -5.60
N VAL A 187 8.02 16.87 -4.73
CA VAL A 187 7.43 17.49 -3.53
C VAL A 187 6.37 18.53 -3.93
N LYS A 188 6.68 19.36 -4.93
CA LYS A 188 5.72 20.34 -5.47
C LYS A 188 4.49 19.65 -6.06
N ALA A 189 4.67 18.56 -6.79
CA ALA A 189 3.58 17.78 -7.36
C ALA A 189 2.72 17.12 -6.27
N ALA A 190 3.35 16.57 -5.22
CA ALA A 190 2.64 15.99 -4.08
C ALA A 190 1.81 17.03 -3.32
N ASN A 191 2.39 18.21 -3.01
CA ASN A 191 1.65 19.31 -2.38
C ASN A 191 0.46 19.76 -3.25
N SER A 192 0.69 19.98 -4.54
CA SER A 192 -0.38 20.38 -5.48
C SER A 192 -1.50 19.34 -5.54
N MET A 193 -1.16 18.06 -5.54
CA MET A 193 -2.16 16.97 -5.51
C MET A 193 -2.98 17.00 -4.22
N VAL A 194 -2.32 17.22 -3.07
CA VAL A 194 -2.97 17.29 -1.76
C VAL A 194 -3.86 18.54 -1.64
N ASP A 195 -3.41 19.70 -2.11
CA ASP A 195 -4.21 20.93 -2.14
C ASP A 195 -5.49 20.72 -2.97
N MET A 196 -5.35 20.23 -4.20
CA MET A 196 -6.49 19.96 -5.07
C MET A 196 -7.45 18.92 -4.48
N PHE A 197 -6.91 17.87 -3.84
CA PHE A 197 -7.72 16.87 -3.15
C PHE A 197 -8.53 17.48 -2.01
N VAL A 198 -7.96 18.40 -1.23
CA VAL A 198 -8.67 19.07 -0.13
C VAL A 198 -9.71 20.04 -0.66
N GLU A 199 -9.34 20.89 -1.62
CA GLU A 199 -10.15 22.02 -2.07
C GLU A 199 -11.30 21.60 -2.98
N ASN A 200 -11.14 20.55 -3.79
CA ASN A 200 -12.10 20.22 -4.83
C ASN A 200 -12.46 18.73 -4.84
N GLU A 201 -13.75 18.45 -4.64
CA GLU A 201 -14.29 17.10 -4.65
C GLU A 201 -14.00 16.35 -5.97
N SER A 202 -13.95 17.03 -7.12
CA SER A 202 -13.67 16.39 -8.41
C SER A 202 -12.26 15.83 -8.51
N TYR A 203 -11.32 16.29 -7.68
CA TYR A 203 -9.95 15.80 -7.62
C TYR A 203 -9.79 14.63 -6.64
N ARG A 204 -10.85 14.27 -5.93
CA ARG A 204 -10.86 13.12 -5.01
C ARG A 204 -11.25 11.83 -5.69
N THR A 205 -11.69 11.85 -6.95
CA THR A 205 -12.32 10.67 -7.57
C THR A 205 -11.31 9.63 -8.03
N LYS A 206 -11.77 8.44 -8.45
CA LYS A 206 -10.88 7.35 -8.94
C LYS A 206 -10.17 7.66 -10.25
N GLU A 207 -10.65 8.67 -10.97
CA GLU A 207 -10.06 9.18 -12.21
C GLU A 207 -8.79 9.97 -11.92
N VAL A 208 -8.76 10.72 -10.80
CA VAL A 208 -7.61 11.54 -10.39
C VAL A 208 -6.75 10.79 -9.37
N VAL A 209 -7.35 10.33 -8.27
CA VAL A 209 -6.68 9.55 -7.22
C VAL A 209 -7.13 8.09 -7.31
N LYS A 210 -6.41 7.29 -8.10
CA LYS A 210 -6.76 5.89 -8.40
C LYS A 210 -7.00 5.05 -7.13
N ALA A 211 -6.13 5.17 -6.14
CA ALA A 211 -6.23 4.48 -4.85
C ALA A 211 -5.90 5.42 -3.69
N LEU A 212 -6.79 5.50 -2.69
CA LEU A 212 -6.60 6.36 -1.53
C LEU A 212 -5.40 5.92 -0.67
N GLY A 213 -5.14 4.61 -0.55
CA GLY A 213 -3.97 4.11 0.16
C GLY A 213 -2.64 4.36 -0.56
N GLU A 214 -2.65 4.66 -1.87
CA GLU A 214 -1.45 5.13 -2.59
C GLU A 214 -1.23 6.64 -2.38
N PHE A 215 -2.30 7.38 -2.09
CA PHE A 215 -2.22 8.81 -1.78
C PHE A 215 -1.63 9.08 -0.39
N LEU A 216 -1.97 8.28 0.63
CA LEU A 216 -1.53 8.51 2.02
C LEU A 216 0.00 8.52 2.23
N PRO A 217 0.79 7.60 1.63
CA PRO A 217 2.26 7.65 1.72
C PRO A 217 2.86 8.98 1.24
N LEU A 218 2.23 9.65 0.27
CA LEU A 218 2.72 10.92 -0.26
C LEU A 218 2.65 12.05 0.78
N LEU A 219 1.76 11.96 1.77
CA LEU A 219 1.61 12.99 2.79
C LEU A 219 2.88 13.20 3.62
N THR A 220 3.70 12.16 3.70
CA THR A 220 4.96 12.18 4.46
C THR A 220 5.97 13.19 3.93
N ILE A 221 5.81 13.69 2.71
CA ILE A 221 6.68 14.69 2.08
C ILE A 221 5.96 16.00 1.75
N THR A 222 4.69 16.14 2.12
CA THR A 222 3.89 17.35 1.90
C THR A 222 3.86 18.23 3.14
N GLU A 223 3.35 19.46 3.00
CA GLU A 223 3.20 20.41 4.09
C GLU A 223 1.94 20.11 4.93
N LYS A 224 0.83 19.73 4.30
CA LYS A 224 -0.42 19.42 4.99
C LYS A 224 -0.33 18.16 5.84
N SER A 225 -0.82 18.25 7.06
CA SER A 225 -0.93 17.15 8.01
C SER A 225 -2.17 16.28 7.75
N TRP A 226 -2.28 15.16 8.47
CA TRP A 226 -3.50 14.37 8.47
C TRP A 226 -4.74 15.21 8.83
N LYS A 227 -4.63 16.11 9.82
CA LYS A 227 -5.73 16.97 10.28
C LYS A 227 -6.28 17.85 9.16
N ASP A 228 -5.42 18.33 8.27
CA ASP A 228 -5.81 19.21 7.17
C ASP A 228 -6.60 18.49 6.08
N ILE A 229 -6.46 17.16 5.98
CA ILE A 229 -7.07 16.35 4.92
C ILE A 229 -8.16 15.40 5.41
N ALA A 230 -8.26 15.17 6.73
CA ALA A 230 -8.99 14.04 7.31
C ALA A 230 -10.45 13.98 6.84
N LEU A 231 -11.18 15.09 6.89
CA LEU A 231 -12.58 15.12 6.48
C LEU A 231 -12.74 14.85 4.97
N ALA A 232 -11.93 15.51 4.12
CA ALA A 232 -11.96 15.30 2.68
C ALA A 232 -11.68 13.82 2.31
N TYR A 233 -10.72 13.21 3.01
CA TYR A 233 -10.40 11.79 2.86
C TYR A 233 -11.57 10.90 3.31
N LEU A 234 -12.16 11.15 4.48
CA LEU A 234 -13.24 10.33 5.03
C LEU A 234 -14.49 10.34 4.15
N TYR A 235 -14.90 11.51 3.65
CA TYR A 235 -16.03 11.62 2.72
C TYR A 235 -15.81 10.74 1.49
N GLU A 236 -14.64 10.86 0.85
CA GLU A 236 -14.33 10.08 -0.34
C GLU A 236 -14.16 8.58 -0.03
N SER A 237 -13.56 8.24 1.10
CA SER A 237 -13.37 6.85 1.54
C SER A 237 -14.71 6.15 1.76
N PHE A 238 -15.68 6.81 2.41
CA PHE A 238 -17.00 6.24 2.65
C PHE A 238 -17.76 6.05 1.33
N ASP A 239 -17.73 7.03 0.42
CA ASP A 239 -18.33 6.89 -0.92
C ASP A 239 -17.75 5.70 -1.70
N ARG A 240 -16.42 5.51 -1.66
CA ARG A 240 -15.74 4.40 -2.36
C ARG A 240 -16.04 3.03 -1.75
N ASN A 241 -16.25 2.98 -0.43
CA ASN A 241 -16.52 1.74 0.30
C ASN A 241 -17.93 1.19 0.08
N VAL A 242 -18.89 2.04 -0.31
CA VAL A 242 -20.28 1.64 -0.56
C VAL A 242 -20.38 0.43 -1.48
N ARG A 243 -19.56 0.32 -2.53
CA ARG A 243 -19.57 -0.83 -3.42
C ARG A 243 -19.39 -2.15 -2.68
N TRP A 244 -18.42 -2.22 -1.77
CA TRP A 244 -18.11 -3.43 -1.00
C TRP A 244 -19.16 -3.68 0.08
N MET A 245 -19.62 -2.61 0.71
CA MET A 245 -20.69 -2.64 1.69
C MET A 245 -22.00 -3.20 1.08
N LEU A 246 -22.43 -2.73 -0.08
CA LEU A 246 -23.66 -3.20 -0.75
C LEU A 246 -23.53 -4.61 -1.31
N GLN A 247 -22.33 -5.06 -1.68
CA GLN A 247 -22.10 -6.46 -2.05
C GLN A 247 -22.36 -7.41 -0.89
N LYS A 248 -22.03 -7.02 0.34
CA LYS A 248 -22.25 -7.83 1.55
C LYS A 248 -23.65 -7.63 2.13
N PHE A 249 -24.15 -6.40 2.08
CA PHE A 249 -25.39 -5.98 2.72
C PHE A 249 -26.25 -5.11 1.78
N PRO A 250 -26.93 -5.71 0.78
CA PRO A 250 -27.76 -4.97 -0.19
C PRO A 250 -28.81 -4.05 0.44
N MET A 251 -29.28 -4.38 1.65
CA MET A 251 -30.27 -3.59 2.40
C MET A 251 -29.89 -2.15 2.70
N LEU A 252 -28.59 -1.86 2.70
CA LEU A 252 -28.07 -0.54 2.98
C LEU A 252 -28.13 0.39 1.76
N ALA A 253 -28.61 -0.10 0.59
CA ALA A 253 -28.78 0.69 -0.63
C ALA A 253 -29.80 1.82 -0.50
N THR A 254 -30.70 1.76 0.48
CA THR A 254 -31.65 2.84 0.74
C THR A 254 -30.94 4.12 1.19
N THR A 255 -31.25 5.22 0.51
CA THR A 255 -30.75 6.57 0.79
C THR A 255 -31.73 7.40 1.63
N GLN A 256 -32.96 6.91 1.81
CA GLN A 256 -33.97 7.55 2.65
C GLN A 256 -33.89 7.01 4.09
N PRO A 257 -34.36 7.77 5.09
CA PRO A 257 -34.52 7.28 6.45
C PRO A 257 -35.40 6.01 6.48
N ASP A 258 -34.90 4.97 7.14
CA ASP A 258 -35.60 3.70 7.33
C ASP A 258 -35.23 3.18 8.73
N PRO A 259 -36.12 3.28 9.73
CA PRO A 259 -35.78 2.94 11.11
C PRO A 259 -35.23 1.53 11.31
N ILE A 260 -35.71 0.55 10.51
CA ILE A 260 -35.29 -0.85 10.62
C ILE A 260 -33.89 -1.05 10.07
N VAL A 261 -33.57 -0.41 8.94
CA VAL A 261 -32.23 -0.48 8.33
C VAL A 261 -31.25 0.37 9.11
N ASP A 262 -31.65 1.58 9.49
CA ASP A 262 -30.82 2.57 10.16
C ASP A 262 -30.41 2.13 11.57
N GLU A 263 -31.24 1.32 12.23
CA GLU A 263 -30.85 0.65 13.48
C GLU A 263 -29.54 -0.14 13.31
N LYS A 264 -29.36 -0.82 12.16
CA LYS A 264 -28.23 -1.72 11.88
C LYS A 264 -27.15 -1.08 11.00
N ARG A 265 -27.42 0.07 10.36
CA ARG A 265 -26.58 0.68 9.31
C ARG A 265 -25.14 0.90 9.75
N CYS A 266 -24.92 1.52 10.91
CA CYS A 266 -23.57 1.80 11.40
C CYS A 266 -22.79 0.51 11.66
N ALA A 267 -23.40 -0.49 12.31
CA ALA A 267 -22.74 -1.75 12.63
C ALA A 267 -22.36 -2.55 11.37
N LEU A 268 -23.29 -2.69 10.42
CA LEU A 268 -23.06 -3.43 9.17
C LEU A 268 -22.07 -2.72 8.24
N THR A 269 -22.07 -1.38 8.24
CA THR A 269 -21.09 -0.60 7.47
C THR A 269 -19.69 -0.74 8.06
N PHE A 270 -19.56 -0.74 9.40
CA PHE A 270 -18.29 -0.98 10.07
C PHE A 270 -17.74 -2.37 9.72
N GLU A 271 -18.58 -3.40 9.87
CA GLU A 271 -18.21 -4.79 9.60
C GLU A 271 -17.75 -5.00 8.15
N SER A 272 -18.45 -4.38 7.18
CA SER A 272 -18.08 -4.49 5.76
C SER A 272 -16.86 -3.64 5.38
N SER A 273 -16.53 -2.61 6.14
CA SER A 273 -15.44 -1.67 5.85
C SER A 273 -14.18 -1.91 6.69
N ILE A 274 -14.20 -2.85 7.65
CA ILE A 274 -13.17 -2.98 8.69
C ILE A 274 -11.74 -3.00 8.16
N VAL A 275 -11.49 -3.71 7.05
CA VAL A 275 -10.16 -3.75 6.42
C VAL A 275 -9.75 -2.34 6.00
N SER A 276 -10.59 -1.63 5.22
CA SER A 276 -10.28 -0.26 4.79
C SER A 276 -10.09 0.73 5.95
N LEU A 277 -10.82 0.55 7.05
CA LEU A 277 -10.66 1.35 8.27
C LEU A 277 -9.29 1.08 8.92
N ARG A 278 -8.90 -0.19 9.04
CA ARG A 278 -7.57 -0.61 9.54
C ARG A 278 -6.42 -0.10 8.66
N LEU A 279 -6.58 -0.09 7.33
CA LEU A 279 -5.61 0.51 6.40
C LEU A 279 -5.38 1.98 6.74
N LEU A 280 -6.47 2.75 6.88
CA LEU A 280 -6.35 4.18 7.22
C LEU A 280 -5.69 4.39 8.58
N LEU A 281 -6.11 3.62 9.60
CA LEU A 281 -5.51 3.69 10.93
C LEU A 281 -3.99 3.46 10.90
N PHE A 282 -3.52 2.47 10.13
CA PHE A 282 -2.09 2.23 9.98
C PHE A 282 -1.38 3.41 9.33
N HIS A 283 -1.93 3.94 8.23
CA HIS A 283 -1.31 5.06 7.53
C HIS A 283 -1.27 6.34 8.37
N VAL A 284 -2.33 6.64 9.13
CA VAL A 284 -2.37 7.78 10.06
C VAL A 284 -1.35 7.60 11.17
N TYR A 285 -1.34 6.42 11.82
CA TYR A 285 -0.35 6.11 12.85
C TYR A 285 1.07 6.26 12.31
N PHE A 286 1.36 5.67 11.15
CA PHE A 286 2.68 5.74 10.54
C PHE A 286 3.06 7.18 10.20
N LEU A 287 2.16 7.96 9.60
CA LEU A 287 2.40 9.35 9.26
C LEU A 287 2.75 10.18 10.51
N GLU A 288 1.97 10.05 11.58
CA GLU A 288 2.12 10.87 12.79
C GLU A 288 3.25 10.42 13.72
N ASN A 289 3.68 9.15 13.67
CA ASN A 289 4.67 8.61 14.61
C ASN A 289 6.02 8.26 13.96
N VAL A 290 6.07 8.12 12.63
CA VAL A 290 7.26 7.67 11.91
C VAL A 290 7.57 8.57 10.72
N GLY A 291 6.61 8.76 9.82
CA GLY A 291 6.81 9.45 8.55
C GLY A 291 6.94 10.96 8.68
N ARG A 292 6.28 11.57 9.67
CA ARG A 292 6.27 13.02 9.93
C ARG A 292 5.90 13.36 11.39
N PRO A 293 6.64 12.83 12.38
CA PRO A 293 6.39 13.14 13.79
C PRO A 293 6.52 14.64 14.07
N GLU A 294 5.72 15.11 15.03
CA GLU A 294 5.69 16.52 15.41
C GLU A 294 7.06 17.00 15.88
N GLY A 295 7.48 18.16 15.37
CA GLY A 295 8.76 18.78 15.71
C GLY A 295 9.99 18.22 14.98
N MET A 296 9.83 17.30 14.02
CA MET A 296 10.94 16.80 13.19
C MET A 296 10.82 17.26 11.73
N SER A 297 11.94 17.70 11.15
CA SER A 297 12.00 17.98 9.71
C SER A 297 12.17 16.70 8.88
N LEU A 298 11.88 16.78 7.57
CA LEU A 298 12.13 15.66 6.65
C LEU A 298 13.60 15.22 6.64
N GLU A 299 14.52 16.16 6.85
CA GLU A 299 15.95 15.88 6.91
C GLU A 299 16.31 15.15 8.22
N ASP A 300 15.72 15.51 9.36
CA ASP A 300 15.93 14.79 10.63
C ASP A 300 15.45 13.33 10.51
N ILE A 301 14.31 13.12 9.85
CA ILE A 301 13.75 11.78 9.62
C ILE A 301 14.67 10.97 8.70
N ALA A 302 15.15 11.59 7.61
CA ALA A 302 16.09 10.95 6.68
C ALA A 302 17.40 10.58 7.38
N GLN A 303 17.96 11.47 8.21
CA GLN A 303 19.17 11.22 9.00
C GLN A 303 18.96 10.11 10.03
N GLY A 304 17.79 10.04 10.67
CA GLY A 304 17.44 8.96 11.59
C GLY A 304 17.46 7.59 10.92
N TYR A 305 16.95 7.50 9.68
CA TYR A 305 17.08 6.30 8.86
C TYR A 305 18.54 6.03 8.45
N ASP A 306 19.26 7.04 7.98
CA ASP A 306 20.63 6.89 7.47
C ASP A 306 21.62 6.44 8.56
N ALA A 307 21.46 6.94 9.79
CA ALA A 307 22.21 6.49 10.96
C ALA A 307 22.05 4.98 11.25
N MET A 308 20.97 4.38 10.73
CA MET A 308 20.62 2.98 10.88
C MET A 308 20.64 2.23 9.54
N TYR A 309 21.33 2.76 8.52
CA TYR A 309 21.43 2.18 7.18
C TYR A 309 20.06 1.89 6.52
N GLY A 310 19.09 2.78 6.73
CA GLY A 310 17.73 2.66 6.22
C GLY A 310 16.82 1.73 7.04
N MET A 311 17.32 1.14 8.13
CA MET A 311 16.56 0.23 8.98
C MET A 311 15.87 0.98 10.13
N PRO A 312 14.64 0.59 10.52
CA PRO A 312 14.03 1.15 11.72
C PRO A 312 14.76 0.68 12.99
N SER A 313 14.78 1.54 14.01
CA SER A 313 15.32 1.19 15.33
C SER A 313 14.49 0.08 16.00
N ALA A 314 15.07 -0.62 16.99
CA ALA A 314 14.35 -1.66 17.74
C ALA A 314 13.06 -1.12 18.37
N LYS A 315 13.14 0.06 19.00
CA LYS A 315 11.98 0.75 19.58
C LYS A 315 10.91 1.04 18.53
N MET A 316 11.30 1.54 17.35
CA MET A 316 10.34 1.84 16.26
C MET A 316 9.67 0.56 15.76
N LYS A 317 10.42 -0.53 15.61
CA LYS A 317 9.87 -1.84 15.22
C LYS A 317 8.84 -2.34 16.23
N GLU A 318 9.17 -2.28 17.53
CA GLU A 318 8.26 -2.67 18.61
C GLU A 318 6.99 -1.81 18.63
N SER A 319 7.13 -0.48 18.52
CA SER A 319 5.98 0.44 18.47
C SER A 319 5.09 0.18 17.26
N LEU A 320 5.66 -0.04 16.07
CA LEU A 320 4.89 -0.36 14.86
C LEU A 320 4.18 -1.72 14.97
N GLN A 321 4.84 -2.74 15.53
CA GLN A 321 4.22 -4.04 15.75
C GLN A 321 3.05 -3.95 16.74
N GLU A 322 3.25 -3.22 17.83
CA GLU A 322 2.20 -3.01 18.82
C GLU A 322 1.03 -2.23 18.25
N ALA A 323 1.30 -1.16 17.49
CA ALA A 323 0.26 -0.44 16.77
C ALA A 323 -0.53 -1.34 15.82
N CYS A 324 0.15 -2.22 15.06
CA CYS A 324 -0.54 -3.19 14.21
C CYS A 324 -1.48 -4.11 15.00
N LYS A 325 -1.03 -4.65 16.14
CA LYS A 325 -1.88 -5.49 17.00
C LYS A 325 -3.12 -4.74 17.50
N GLN A 326 -2.93 -3.50 17.94
CA GLN A 326 -4.03 -2.67 18.45
C GLN A 326 -5.01 -2.29 17.34
N ILE A 327 -4.51 -1.98 16.14
CA ILE A 327 -5.36 -1.69 14.96
C ILE A 327 -6.21 -2.92 14.59
N GLN A 328 -5.63 -4.12 14.67
CA GLN A 328 -6.38 -5.35 14.41
C GLN A 328 -7.51 -5.60 15.42
N GLN A 329 -7.42 -5.04 16.62
CA GLN A 329 -8.43 -5.19 17.67
C GLN A 329 -9.56 -4.15 17.63
N VAL A 330 -9.46 -3.14 16.76
CA VAL A 330 -10.47 -2.07 16.67
C VAL A 330 -11.84 -2.65 16.32
N ALA A 331 -12.85 -2.31 17.13
CA ALA A 331 -14.17 -2.94 17.07
C ALA A 331 -15.36 -1.96 17.04
N SER A 332 -15.13 -0.65 17.16
CA SER A 332 -16.20 0.36 17.16
C SER A 332 -15.86 1.63 16.38
N TRP A 333 -16.91 2.37 15.99
CA TRP A 333 -16.75 3.68 15.36
C TRP A 333 -16.09 4.70 16.28
N ASP A 334 -16.46 4.74 17.55
CA ASP A 334 -15.89 5.67 18.52
C ASP A 334 -14.39 5.46 18.67
N GLU A 335 -13.96 4.20 18.77
CA GLU A 335 -12.54 3.85 18.81
C GLU A 335 -11.83 4.23 17.51
N TYR A 336 -12.45 3.95 16.36
CA TYR A 336 -11.90 4.31 15.05
C TYR A 336 -11.69 5.83 14.92
N PHE A 337 -12.71 6.64 15.19
CA PHE A 337 -12.64 8.10 15.07
C PHE A 337 -11.64 8.70 16.07
N ALA A 338 -11.60 8.20 17.31
CA ALA A 338 -10.64 8.62 18.31
C ALA A 338 -9.19 8.36 17.85
N ARG A 339 -8.90 7.17 17.30
CA ARG A 339 -7.55 6.80 16.84
C ARG A 339 -7.07 7.57 15.62
N ILE A 340 -7.97 8.02 14.74
CA ILE A 340 -7.62 8.91 13.62
C ILE A 340 -7.68 10.39 14.01
N GLY A 341 -7.91 10.73 15.28
CA GLY A 341 -7.91 12.14 15.73
C GLY A 341 -9.05 12.99 15.13
N VAL A 342 -10.17 12.38 14.76
CA VAL A 342 -11.36 13.09 14.26
C VAL A 342 -12.47 13.00 15.30
N LYS A 343 -13.20 14.10 15.53
CA LYS A 343 -14.34 14.10 16.44
C LYS A 343 -15.37 13.07 15.98
N ALA A 344 -15.69 12.11 16.85
CA ALA A 344 -16.69 11.09 16.55
C ALA A 344 -18.07 11.75 16.32
N PRO A 345 -18.73 11.49 15.18
CA PRO A 345 -20.12 11.88 14.97
C PRO A 345 -21.04 11.10 15.91
N THR A 346 -22.18 11.69 16.26
CA THR A 346 -23.26 10.95 16.91
C THR A 346 -23.78 9.84 15.99
N ARG A 347 -24.54 8.88 16.56
CA ARG A 347 -25.13 7.79 15.77
C ARG A 347 -26.00 8.31 14.63
N ASP A 348 -26.78 9.35 14.87
CA ASP A 348 -27.70 9.91 13.87
C ASP A 348 -26.94 10.64 12.76
N GLU A 349 -25.93 11.44 13.12
CA GLU A 349 -25.03 12.10 12.16
C GLU A 349 -24.28 11.09 11.30
N LEU A 350 -23.76 10.01 11.90
CA LEU A 350 -23.09 8.94 11.16
C LEU A 350 -24.06 8.21 10.24
N THR A 351 -25.26 7.89 10.72
CA THR A 351 -26.29 7.23 9.91
C THR A 351 -26.64 8.06 8.68
N GLU A 352 -26.84 9.37 8.85
CA GLU A 352 -27.08 10.30 7.75
C GLU A 352 -25.89 10.37 6.79
N TRP A 353 -24.66 10.49 7.32
CA TRP A 353 -23.46 10.49 6.49
C TRP A 353 -23.34 9.19 5.66
N LEU A 354 -23.64 8.03 6.24
CA LEU A 354 -23.61 6.76 5.53
C LEU A 354 -24.71 6.66 4.46
N ARG A 355 -25.91 7.21 4.68
CA ARG A 355 -26.95 7.33 3.64
C ARG A 355 -26.48 8.23 2.50
N GLN A 356 -25.94 9.40 2.83
CA GLN A 356 -25.42 10.34 1.83
C GLN A 356 -24.25 9.72 1.04
N SER A 357 -23.43 8.89 1.68
CA SER A 357 -22.33 8.20 1.01
C SER A 357 -22.83 7.25 -0.08
N VAL A 358 -23.98 6.60 0.13
CA VAL A 358 -24.64 5.77 -0.90
C VAL A 358 -25.09 6.64 -2.08
N ALA A 359 -25.75 7.78 -1.82
CA ALA A 359 -26.15 8.69 -2.88
C ALA A 359 -24.94 9.23 -3.68
N ASN A 360 -23.88 9.64 -2.98
CA ASN A 360 -22.65 10.13 -3.60
C ASN A 360 -21.93 9.04 -4.40
N SER A 361 -21.86 7.82 -3.89
CA SER A 361 -21.27 6.67 -4.56
C SER A 361 -21.96 6.36 -5.89
N ALA A 362 -23.29 6.47 -5.93
CA ALA A 362 -24.06 6.32 -7.16
C ALA A 362 -23.76 7.46 -8.15
N ARG A 363 -23.77 8.72 -7.68
CA ARG A 363 -23.46 9.91 -8.48
C ARG A 363 -22.05 9.84 -9.10
N LYS A 364 -21.06 9.36 -8.33
CA LYS A 364 -19.66 9.17 -8.76
C LYS A 364 -19.44 7.89 -9.57
N GLY A 365 -20.47 7.07 -9.78
CA GLY A 365 -20.37 5.83 -10.55
C GLY A 365 -19.56 4.70 -9.89
N TYR A 366 -19.38 4.75 -8.56
CA TYR A 366 -18.63 3.72 -7.83
C TYR A 366 -19.41 2.42 -7.67
N HIS A 367 -20.74 2.49 -7.72
CA HIS A 367 -21.63 1.35 -7.86
C HIS A 367 -22.76 1.67 -8.84
N ASP A 368 -23.43 0.64 -9.34
CA ASP A 368 -24.61 0.77 -10.21
C ASP A 368 -25.87 0.51 -9.37
N PRO A 369 -26.71 1.53 -9.10
CA PRO A 369 -27.93 1.36 -8.30
C PRO A 369 -28.88 0.29 -8.86
N ARG A 370 -28.89 0.09 -10.18
CA ARG A 370 -29.78 -0.88 -10.85
C ARG A 370 -29.46 -2.32 -10.47
N LYS A 371 -28.26 -2.62 -9.97
CA LYS A 371 -27.92 -3.96 -9.47
C LYS A 371 -28.64 -4.32 -8.18
N TYR A 372 -29.13 -3.31 -7.47
CA TYR A 372 -29.80 -3.44 -6.18
C TYR A 372 -31.28 -3.08 -6.28
N SER A 373 -31.77 -2.69 -7.47
CA SER A 373 -33.17 -2.36 -7.71
C SER A 373 -34.09 -3.52 -7.36
N ARG A 374 -33.72 -4.76 -7.69
CA ARG A 374 -34.51 -5.95 -7.33
C ARG A 374 -34.74 -6.07 -5.82
N TYR A 375 -33.71 -5.84 -5.00
CA TYR A 375 -33.88 -5.82 -3.54
C TYR A 375 -34.80 -4.67 -3.10
N LEU A 376 -34.62 -3.48 -3.68
CA LEU A 376 -35.45 -2.31 -3.37
C LEU A 376 -36.92 -2.57 -3.75
N THR A 377 -37.17 -3.16 -4.90
CA THR A 377 -38.50 -3.55 -5.40
C THR A 377 -39.12 -4.67 -4.58
N GLU A 378 -38.35 -5.70 -4.19
CA GLU A 378 -38.82 -6.79 -3.31
C GLU A 378 -39.18 -6.28 -1.90
N LYS A 379 -38.56 -5.19 -1.43
CA LYS A 379 -38.81 -4.63 -0.09
C LYS A 379 -39.94 -3.59 -0.04
N TYR A 380 -40.02 -2.71 -1.05
CA TYR A 380 -41.00 -1.61 -1.08
C TYR A 380 -42.19 -1.89 -2.03
N GLY A 381 -42.19 -3.00 -2.77
CA GLY A 381 -43.23 -3.31 -3.76
C GLY A 381 -43.01 -2.59 -5.11
N GLU A 382 -43.60 -3.12 -6.19
CA GLU A 382 -43.51 -2.55 -7.54
C GLU A 382 -44.29 -1.22 -7.68
N ASP A 383 -45.44 -1.12 -7.01
CA ASP A 383 -46.36 0.02 -7.13
C ASP A 383 -45.92 1.26 -6.35
N GLU A 384 -45.10 1.07 -5.31
CA GLU A 384 -44.51 2.15 -4.52
C GLU A 384 -43.10 2.49 -5.01
N CYS A 385 -42.66 2.07 -6.20
CA CYS A 385 -41.34 2.42 -6.73
C CYS A 385 -41.47 3.31 -7.98
N GLU A 386 -41.06 4.58 -7.89
CA GLU A 386 -40.94 5.48 -9.04
C GLU A 386 -39.53 5.50 -9.61
N LEU A 387 -39.43 5.46 -10.94
CA LEU A 387 -38.18 5.69 -11.67
C LEU A 387 -38.00 7.20 -11.88
N VAL A 388 -37.15 7.82 -11.06
CA VAL A 388 -36.73 9.23 -11.25
C VAL A 388 -35.24 9.24 -11.59
N ASP A 389 -34.87 9.81 -12.74
CA ASP A 389 -33.49 9.89 -13.25
C ASP A 389 -32.76 8.52 -13.33
N GLY A 390 -33.50 7.45 -13.66
CA GLY A 390 -32.94 6.10 -13.77
C GLY A 390 -32.64 5.40 -12.44
N GLN A 391 -33.13 5.94 -11.32
CA GLN A 391 -33.06 5.34 -9.99
C GLN A 391 -34.44 4.85 -9.56
N THR A 392 -34.52 3.62 -9.04
CA THR A 392 -35.71 3.10 -8.36
C THR A 392 -35.80 3.75 -6.98
N ARG A 393 -36.82 4.57 -6.75
CA ARG A 393 -37.08 5.24 -5.46
C ARG A 393 -38.47 4.90 -4.95
N PRO A 394 -38.71 4.85 -3.64
CA PRO A 394 -40.08 4.77 -3.13
C PRO A 394 -40.92 5.98 -3.61
N ARG A 395 -42.17 5.76 -4.06
CA ARG A 395 -43.19 6.78 -4.35
C ARG A 395 -43.55 7.46 -3.04
N ARG A 396 -43.69 8.79 -3.11
CA ARG A 396 -43.95 9.68 -1.97
C ARG A 396 -45.27 9.40 -1.26
#